data_AF-A0A9E4LM83-F1
#
_entry.id   AF-A0A9E4LM83-F1
#
_cell.length_a   1.000
_cell.length_b   1.000
_cell.length_c   1.000
_cell.angle_alpha   90.00
_cell.angle_beta   90.00
_cell.angle_gamma   90.00
#
_symmetry.space_group_name_H-M   'P 1'
#
loop_
_entity.id
_entity.type
_entity.pdbx_description
1 polymer ?
#
loop_
_entity_poly.entity_id
_entity_poly.type
_entity_poly.pdbx_seq_one_letter_code
_entity_poly.pdbx_strand_id
1 'polypeptide(L)' 'MRDEGIFAMAGLKSYRESADGSEHVMCAIITTTPNELMENIHNRMSVILSTEDVEYGSILRYDHKS' A
#
# COMPACT_ATOMS: atom_id res chain seq x y z
N MET A 1 -2.11 -16.37 -6.54
CA MET A 1 -0.90 -15.84 -7.19
C MET A 1 0.11 -16.96 -7.35
N ARG A 2 0.16 -17.53 -8.55
CA ARG A 2 1.15 -18.57 -8.95
C ARG A 2 1.57 -18.39 -10.41
N ASP A 3 1.20 -17.25 -10.99
CA ASP A 3 1.13 -16.94 -12.41
C ASP A 3 1.98 -15.71 -12.76
N GLU A 4 2.85 -15.26 -11.84
CA GLU A 4 3.72 -14.09 -11.97
C GLU A 4 2.98 -12.77 -12.32
N GLY A 5 1.66 -12.75 -12.10
CA GLY A 5 0.82 -11.59 -12.31
C GLY A 5 1.12 -10.45 -11.33
N ILE A 6 0.77 -9.23 -11.75
CA ILE A 6 0.85 -8.04 -10.89
C ILE A 6 -0.14 -8.21 -9.73
N PHE A 7 0.30 -7.83 -8.53
CA PHE A 7 -0.55 -7.73 -7.36
C PHE A 7 -0.38 -6.37 -6.69
N ALA A 8 -1.39 -5.95 -5.95
CA ALA A 8 -1.40 -4.69 -5.23
C ALA A 8 -1.08 -4.89 -3.74
N MET A 9 -0.38 -3.92 -3.17
CA MET A 9 -0.12 -3.85 -1.74
C MET A 9 -0.82 -2.63 -1.15
N ALA A 10 -1.36 -2.78 0.05
CA ALA A 10 -1.91 -1.64 0.78
C ALA A 10 -0.79 -0.66 1.16
N GLY A 11 -1.04 0.62 0.97
CA GLY A 11 -0.06 1.67 1.24
C GLY A 11 -0.71 2.97 1.69
N LEU A 12 0.11 3.82 2.30
CA LEU A 12 -0.22 5.18 2.66
C LEU A 12 0.49 6.13 1.70
N LYS A 13 -0.18 7.20 1.32
CA LYS A 13 0.38 8.30 0.53
C LYS A 13 0.29 9.58 1.36
N SER A 14 1.39 10.31 1.44
CA SER A 14 1.41 11.62 2.10
C SER A 14 2.00 12.66 1.16
N TYR A 15 1.43 13.85 1.22
CA TYR A 15 1.93 15.04 0.53
C TYR A 15 2.50 15.99 1.57
N ARG A 16 3.66 16.56 1.30
CA ARG A 16 4.27 17.60 2.14
C ARG A 16 4.72 18.74 1.24
N GLU A 17 4.20 19.94 1.51
CA GLU A 17 4.72 21.15 0.89
C GLU A 17 6.00 21.59 1.60
N SER A 18 7.02 21.94 0.82
CA SER A 18 8.26 22.53 1.29
C SER A 18 8.13 24.05 1.39
N ALA A 19 9.05 24.69 2.12
CA ALA A 19 9.04 26.13 2.32
C ALA A 19 9.18 26.94 1.01
N ASP A 20 9.66 26.32 -0.06
CA ASP A 20 9.78 26.90 -1.41
C ASP A 20 8.54 26.66 -2.29
N GLY A 21 7.48 26.05 -1.75
CA GLY A 21 6.25 25.70 -2.47
C GLY A 21 6.33 24.41 -3.29
N SER A 22 7.45 23.68 -3.24
CA SER A 22 7.54 22.37 -3.90
C SER A 22 6.78 21.29 -3.12
N GLU A 23 6.20 20.31 -3.82
CA GLU A 23 5.43 19.22 -3.21
C GLU A 23 6.24 17.92 -3.20
N HIS A 24 6.46 17.36 -2.01
CA HIS A 24 7.05 16.06 -1.81
C HIS A 24 5.98 15.00 -1.60
N VAL A 25 5.96 14.01 -2.48
CA VAL A 25 5.10 12.84 -2.36
C VAL A 25 5.89 11.70 -1.75
N MET A 26 5.42 11.17 -0.65
CA MET A 26 5.99 9.98 -0.01
C MET A 26 4.95 8.87 0.03
N CYS A 27 5.42 7.63 -0.06
CA CYS A 27 4.60 6.45 0.13
C CYS A 27 5.23 5.50 1.16
N ALA A 28 4.38 4.77 1.87
CA ALA A 28 4.78 3.71 2.77
C ALA A 28 3.90 2.48 2.55
N ILE A 29 4.50 1.29 2.61
CA ILE A 29 3.77 0.02 2.51
C ILE A 29 3.28 -0.37 3.91
N ILE A 30 2.01 -0.78 4.00
CA ILE A 30 1.44 -1.32 5.24
C ILE A 30 1.84 -2.78 5.37
N THR A 31 2.35 -3.15 6.55
CA THR A 31 2.76 -4.52 6.88
C THR A 31 1.88 -5.11 7.97
N THR A 32 1.73 -6.43 7.93
CA THR A 32 1.02 -7.26 8.89
C THR A 32 1.92 -8.43 9.38
N THR A 33 1.41 -9.26 10.27
CA THR A 33 2.03 -10.55 10.63
C THR A 33 2.12 -11.46 9.40
N PRO A 34 3.18 -12.29 9.30
CA PRO A 34 3.35 -13.19 8.17
C PRO A 34 2.26 -14.27 8.13
N ASN A 35 2.06 -14.86 6.96
CA ASN A 35 1.34 -16.13 6.80
C ASN A 35 2.32 -17.31 6.93
N GLU A 36 1.81 -18.55 6.96
CA GLU A 36 2.64 -19.77 7.10
C GLU A 36 3.80 -19.85 6.09
N LEU A 37 3.58 -19.34 4.87
CA LEU A 37 4.62 -19.30 3.84
C LEU A 37 5.77 -18.33 4.21
N MET A 38 5.45 -17.16 4.77
CA MET A 38 6.43 -16.11 5.08
C MET A 38 7.01 -16.18 6.50
N GLU A 39 6.40 -16.91 7.41
CA GLU A 39 6.79 -16.98 8.83
C GLU A 39 8.26 -17.34 9.05
N ASN A 40 8.79 -18.27 8.25
CA ASN A 40 10.17 -18.72 8.34
C ASN A 40 11.18 -17.79 7.64
N ILE A 41 10.69 -16.78 6.92
CA ILE A 41 11.52 -15.82 6.15
C ILE A 41 11.65 -14.50 6.91
N HIS A 42 10.53 -13.94 7.40
CA HIS A 42 10.54 -12.67 8.13
C HIS A 42 9.29 -12.52 9.02
N ASN A 43 9.43 -11.77 10.12
CA ASN A 43 8.35 -11.55 11.08
C ASN A 43 7.25 -10.56 10.63
N ARG A 44 7.32 -10.07 9.39
CA ARG A 44 6.35 -9.13 8.80
C ARG A 44 6.17 -9.41 7.31
N MET A 45 4.95 -9.23 6.83
CA MET A 45 4.56 -9.35 5.42
C MET A 45 3.79 -8.10 4.98
N SER A 46 3.83 -7.73 3.71
CA SER A 46 2.95 -6.68 3.18
C SER A 46 1.49 -7.12 3.19
N VAL A 47 0.56 -6.20 3.42
CA VAL A 47 -0.86 -6.46 3.17
C VAL A 47 -1.08 -6.49 1.67
N ILE A 48 -1.31 -7.69 1.11
CA ILE A 48 -1.66 -7.88 -0.31
C ILE A 48 -3.17 -7.70 -0.44
N LEU A 49 -3.60 -6.87 -1.40
CA LEU A 49 -5.02 -6.59 -1.63
C LEU A 49 -5.66 -7.63 -2.55
N SER A 50 -6.95 -7.89 -2.32
CA SER A 50 -7.76 -8.64 -3.27
C SER A 50 -8.00 -7.82 -4.54
N THR A 51 -8.32 -8.46 -5.66
CA THR A 51 -8.71 -7.76 -6.89
C THR A 51 -9.97 -6.91 -6.67
N GLU A 52 -10.90 -7.40 -5.87
CA GLU A 52 -12.13 -6.69 -5.47
C GLU A 52 -11.83 -5.36 -4.78
N ASP A 53 -10.91 -5.35 -3.81
CA ASP A 53 -10.52 -4.14 -3.09
C ASP A 53 -9.85 -3.10 -4.00
N VAL A 54 -9.10 -3.58 -5.00
CA VAL A 54 -8.46 -2.72 -6.01
C VAL A 54 -9.51 -2.14 -6.96
N GLU A 55 -10.44 -2.95 -7.44
CA GLU A 55 -11.46 -2.56 -8.42
C GLU A 55 -12.50 -1.61 -7.84
N TYR A 56 -13.03 -1.91 -6.64
CA TYR A 56 -14.04 -1.07 -6.00
C TYR A 56 -13.45 0.13 -5.25
N GLY A 57 -12.13 0.22 -5.14
CA GLY A 57 -11.45 1.31 -4.43
C GLY A 57 -11.85 1.39 -2.95
N SER A 58 -12.28 0.29 -2.34
CA SER A 58 -12.74 0.21 -0.94
C SER A 58 -11.68 0.72 0.05
N ILE A 59 -10.40 0.57 -0.32
CA ILE A 59 -9.25 1.01 0.48
C ILE A 59 -8.73 2.41 0.09
N LEU A 60 -9.22 2.98 -1.01
CA LEU A 60 -8.81 4.29 -1.49
C LEU A 60 -9.62 5.38 -0.80
N ARG A 61 -9.00 6.03 0.19
CA ARG A 61 -9.54 7.28 0.72
C ARG A 61 -9.17 8.42 -0.22
N TYR A 62 -10.16 8.96 -0.93
CA TYR A 62 -10.00 10.16 -1.74
C TYR A 62 -10.06 11.39 -0.82
N ASP A 63 -8.91 11.88 -0.37
CA ASP A 63 -8.86 13.20 0.26
C ASP A 63 -8.98 14.25 -0.86
N HIS A 64 -10.18 14.82 -1.00
CA HIS A 64 -10.39 16.00 -1.80
C HIS A 64 -9.57 17.13 -1.14
N LYS A 65 -8.42 17.50 -1.73
CA LYS A 65 -7.81 18.81 -1.46
C LYS A 65 -8.90 19.84 -1.79
N SER A 66 -9.38 20.53 -0.75
CA SER A 66 -10.17 21.76 -0.90
C SER A 66 -9.25 22.90 -1.33
#